data_AF-A0A0Q6UYK4-F1
#
_entry.id   AF-A0A0Q6UYK4-F1
#
_cell.length_a   1.000
_cell.length_b   1.000
_cell.length_c   1.000
_cell.angle_alpha   90.00
_cell.angle_beta   90.00
_cell.angle_gamma   90.00
#
_symmetry.space_group_name_H-M   'P 1'
#
loop_
_entity.id
_entity.type
_entity.pdbx_description
1 polymer ?
#
loop_
_entity_poly.entity_id
_entity_poly.type
_entity_poly.pdbx_seq_one_letter_code
_entity_poly.pdbx_strand_id
1 'polypeptide(L)'
;MLGVSQPTSYADRRATVSPVDRVVTVLLLVGLAVLVPIAGFMGLLTAMASDGCMANTCNDALMTLGVGTSAISPIVVGVAAFVGVVVRWVRGRSTWWVPLVAVVVGAVLWALGALLTFTAVG
;
A
#
# COMPACT_ATOMS: atom_id res chain seq x y z
N MET A 1 -40.40 -32.99 -31.91
CA MET A 1 -39.17 -32.93 -31.09
C MET A 1 -39.10 -31.54 -30.48
N LEU A 2 -39.63 -31.37 -29.26
CA LEU A 2 -39.63 -30.08 -28.57
C LEU A 2 -38.30 -29.96 -27.82
N GLY A 3 -37.44 -29.06 -28.29
CA GLY A 3 -36.19 -28.72 -27.61
C GLY A 3 -36.49 -27.99 -26.31
N VAL A 4 -36.28 -28.67 -25.19
CA VAL A 4 -36.32 -28.05 -23.85
C VAL A 4 -35.10 -27.14 -23.74
N SER A 5 -35.31 -25.82 -23.79
CA SER A 5 -34.32 -24.83 -23.38
C SER A 5 -34.10 -24.99 -21.88
N GLN A 6 -32.99 -25.63 -21.48
CA GLN A 6 -32.64 -25.72 -20.06
C GLN A 6 -32.45 -24.30 -19.50
N PRO A 7 -33.15 -23.92 -18.42
CA PRO A 7 -32.85 -22.67 -17.73
C PRO A 7 -31.43 -22.81 -17.20
N THR A 8 -30.51 -22.01 -17.75
CA THR A 8 -29.14 -21.89 -17.24
C THR A 8 -29.23 -21.64 -15.74
N SER A 9 -28.73 -22.62 -14.98
CA SER A 9 -28.91 -22.69 -13.54
C SER A 9 -28.46 -21.38 -12.90
N TYR A 10 -29.36 -20.68 -12.21
CA TYR A 10 -29.00 -19.52 -11.38
C TYR A 10 -27.95 -19.88 -10.30
N ALA A 11 -27.72 -21.17 -10.04
CA ALA A 11 -26.65 -21.67 -9.19
C ALA A 11 -25.25 -21.52 -9.80
N ASP A 12 -25.11 -21.52 -11.13
CA ASP A 12 -23.82 -21.35 -11.84
C ASP A 12 -23.34 -19.89 -11.84
N ARG A 13 -24.26 -18.93 -11.62
CA ARG A 13 -23.90 -17.51 -11.39
C ARG A 13 -23.40 -17.23 -9.98
N ARG A 14 -23.44 -18.19 -9.06
CA ARG A 14 -22.94 -17.99 -7.69
C ARG A 14 -21.41 -18.13 -7.68
N ALA A 15 -20.75 -16.98 -7.81
CA ALA A 15 -19.39 -16.68 -7.34
C ALA A 15 -18.20 -17.14 -8.21
N THR A 16 -18.29 -17.09 -9.53
CA THR A 16 -17.06 -16.83 -10.31
C THR A 16 -16.64 -15.39 -10.02
N VAL A 17 -15.56 -15.18 -9.27
CA VAL A 17 -14.94 -13.86 -9.11
C VAL A 17 -14.71 -13.31 -10.52
N SER A 18 -15.32 -12.16 -10.82
CA SER A 18 -15.27 -11.54 -12.14
C SER A 18 -13.81 -11.44 -12.60
N PRO A 19 -13.49 -11.80 -13.86
CA PRO A 19 -12.14 -11.61 -14.39
C PRO A 19 -11.68 -10.15 -14.28
N VAL A 20 -12.63 -9.20 -14.30
CA VAL A 20 -12.35 -7.77 -14.09
C VAL A 20 -11.80 -7.51 -12.69
N ASP A 21 -12.36 -8.09 -11.63
CA ASP A 21 -11.86 -7.92 -10.25
C ASP A 21 -10.41 -8.40 -10.12
N ARG A 22 -10.06 -9.49 -10.82
CA ARG A 22 -8.68 -10.02 -10.83
C ARG A 22 -7.74 -9.06 -11.54
N VAL A 23 -8.10 -8.60 -12.74
CA VAL A 23 -7.29 -7.64 -13.50
C VAL A 23 -7.07 -6.35 -12.71
N VAL A 24 -8.12 -5.79 -12.11
CA VAL A 24 -8.03 -4.59 -11.27
C VAL A 24 -7.11 -4.82 -10.06
N THR A 25 -7.25 -5.94 -9.37
CA THR A 25 -6.39 -6.27 -8.22
C THR A 25 -4.92 -6.40 -8.64
N VAL A 26 -4.64 -7.04 -9.78
CA VAL A 26 -3.28 -7.19 -10.31
C VAL A 26 -2.70 -5.83 -10.70
N LEU A 27 -3.46 -4.99 -11.41
CA LEU A 27 -3.02 -3.64 -11.77
C LEU A 27 -2.72 -2.78 -10.54
N LEU A 28 -3.57 -2.85 -9.51
CA LEU A 28 -3.34 -2.16 -8.24
C LEU A 28 -2.10 -2.68 -7.52
N LEU A 29 -1.86 -4.00 -7.52
CA LEU A 29 -0.64 -4.59 -6.95
C LEU A 29 0.63 -4.19 -7.70
N VAL A 30 0.58 -4.16 -9.04
CA VAL A 30 1.72 -3.70 -9.86
C VAL A 30 1.99 -2.21 -9.58
N GLY A 31 0.94 -1.39 -9.52
CA GLY A 31 1.05 0.01 -9.12
C GLY A 31 1.67 0.16 -7.73
N LEU A 32 1.23 -0.64 -6.75
CA LEU A 32 1.78 -0.66 -5.39
C LEU A 32 3.26 -1.07 -5.41
N ALA A 33 3.62 -2.11 -6.17
CA ALA A 33 4.98 -2.62 -6.28
C ALA A 33 5.97 -1.58 -6.85
N VAL A 34 5.49 -0.68 -7.73
CA VAL A 34 6.27 0.45 -8.25
C VAL A 34 6.30 1.63 -7.27
N LEU A 35 5.16 1.94 -6.64
CA LEU A 35 5.02 3.11 -5.77
C LEU A 35 5.79 2.94 -4.45
N VAL A 36 5.84 1.73 -3.90
CA VAL A 36 6.55 1.41 -2.65
C VAL A 36 8.05 1.78 -2.69
N PRO A 37 8.86 1.34 -3.67
CA PRO A 37 10.27 1.71 -3.71
C PRO A 37 10.48 3.20 -3.98
N ILE A 38 9.62 3.83 -4.79
CA ILE A 38 9.67 5.28 -5.03
C ILE A 38 9.41 6.04 -3.72
N ALA A 39 8.35 5.69 -3.00
CA ALA A 39 8.00 6.31 -1.72
C ALA A 39 9.07 6.06 -0.66
N GLY A 40 9.63 4.84 -0.59
CA GLY A 40 10.74 4.53 0.32
C GLY A 40 11.97 5.37 0.03
N PHE A 41 12.36 5.50 -1.24
CA PHE A 41 13.47 6.35 -1.65
C PHE A 41 13.21 7.84 -1.35
N MET A 42 12.02 8.36 -1.65
CA MET A 42 11.62 9.72 -1.27
C MET A 42 11.62 9.92 0.25
N GLY A 43 11.26 8.89 1.02
CA GLY A 43 11.34 8.90 2.48
C GLY A 43 12.77 9.05 2.98
N LEU A 44 13.74 8.40 2.36
CA LEU A 44 15.17 8.57 2.67
C LEU A 44 15.66 10.00 2.37
N LEU A 45 15.15 10.64 1.31
CA LEU A 45 15.51 12.02 0.97
C LEU A 45 15.08 13.04 2.04
N THR A 46 14.13 12.70 2.91
CA THR A 46 13.78 13.57 4.05
C THR A 46 14.97 13.79 5.00
N ALA A 47 15.98 12.92 4.98
CA ALA A 47 17.21 13.10 5.75
C ALA A 47 17.95 14.40 5.39
N MET A 48 17.79 14.93 4.17
CA MET A 48 18.37 16.23 3.76
C MET A 48 17.83 17.41 4.58
N ALA A 49 16.77 17.21 5.38
CA ALA A 49 16.34 18.20 6.36
C ALA A 49 17.44 18.53 7.40
N SER A 50 18.44 17.66 7.57
CA SER A 50 19.55 17.88 8.52
C SER A 50 20.43 19.06 8.12
N ASP A 51 20.46 19.44 6.85
CA ASP A 51 21.22 20.58 6.37
C ASP A 51 20.71 21.92 6.94
N GLY A 52 19.46 21.94 7.41
CA GLY A 52 18.87 23.08 8.13
C GLY A 52 19.31 23.22 9.59
N CYS A 53 20.01 22.21 10.14
CA CYS A 53 20.43 22.23 11.54
C CYS A 53 21.59 23.21 11.77
N MET A 54 21.33 24.27 12.54
CA MET A 54 22.39 25.07 13.15
C MET A 54 22.94 24.34 14.39
N ALA A 55 24.24 24.50 14.65
CA ALA A 55 25.02 23.74 15.63
C ALA A 55 24.23 23.39 16.93
N ASN A 56 23.94 22.10 17.12
CA ASN A 56 23.31 21.46 18.29
C ASN A 56 21.85 21.85 18.63
N THR A 57 21.07 22.33 17.66
CA THR A 57 19.65 22.67 17.91
C THR A 57 18.66 21.57 17.50
N CYS A 58 19.10 20.55 16.76
CA CYS A 58 18.24 19.49 16.24
C CYS A 58 18.13 18.29 17.18
N ASN A 59 16.97 17.62 17.12
CA ASN A 59 16.75 16.36 17.81
C ASN A 59 17.05 15.17 16.87
N ASP A 60 18.30 14.70 16.89
CA ASP A 60 18.78 13.60 16.03
C ASP A 60 17.97 12.31 16.16
N ALA A 61 17.50 12.00 17.37
CA ALA A 61 16.71 10.80 17.62
C ALA A 61 15.35 10.88 16.93
N LEU A 62 14.68 12.04 17.02
CA LEU A 62 13.40 12.28 16.37
C LEU A 62 13.53 12.30 14.85
N MET A 63 14.64 12.86 14.36
CA MET A 63 14.98 12.92 12.94
C MET A 63 15.22 11.53 12.36
N THR A 64 16.02 10.70 13.04
CA THR A 64 16.27 9.31 12.66
C THR A 64 14.98 8.50 12.64
N LEU A 65 14.12 8.69 13.65
CA LEU A 65 12.80 8.07 13.69
C LEU A 65 11.95 8.52 12.50
N GLY A 66 11.83 9.82 12.23
CA GLY A 66 11.03 10.36 11.13
C GLY A 66 11.47 9.84 9.76
N VAL A 67 12.78 9.89 9.47
CA VAL A 67 13.36 9.37 8.22
C VAL A 67 13.11 7.87 8.10
N GLY A 68 13.41 7.11 9.16
CA GLY A 68 13.21 5.66 9.18
C GLY A 68 11.75 5.28 8.98
N THR A 69 10.82 5.97 9.64
CA THR A 69 9.37 5.73 9.50
C THR A 69 8.90 6.04 8.08
N SER A 70 9.37 7.15 7.49
CA SER A 70 9.05 7.53 6.11
C SER A 70 9.55 6.49 5.11
N ALA A 71 10.79 6.04 5.28
CA ALA A 71 11.42 5.11 4.33
C ALA A 71 10.87 3.68 4.44
N ILE A 72 10.62 3.21 5.67
CA ILE A 72 10.28 1.81 5.94
C ILE A 72 8.77 1.56 5.84
N SER A 73 7.92 2.53 6.20
CA SER A 73 6.46 2.33 6.23
C SER A 73 5.85 1.89 4.89
N PRO A 74 6.25 2.41 3.70
CA PRO A 74 5.70 1.94 2.43
C PRO A 74 6.01 0.47 2.17
N ILE A 75 7.21 0.01 2.57
CA ILE A 75 7.66 -1.37 2.40
C ILE A 75 6.83 -2.30 3.28
N VAL A 76 6.69 -1.98 4.56
CA VAL A 76 5.92 -2.78 5.52
C VAL A 76 4.45 -2.88 5.10
N VAL A 77 3.85 -1.76 4.72
CA VAL A 77 2.46 -1.72 4.24
C VAL A 77 2.31 -2.47 2.92
N GLY A 78 3.26 -2.34 1.99
CA GLY A 78 3.27 -3.06 0.72
C GLY A 78 3.32 -4.58 0.90
N VAL A 79 4.19 -5.07 1.78
CA VAL A 79 4.29 -6.49 2.13
C VAL A 79 3.01 -6.98 2.80
N ALA A 80 2.48 -6.23 3.77
CA ALA A 80 1.23 -6.59 4.45
C ALA A 80 0.05 -6.65 3.47
N ALA A 81 -0.04 -5.71 2.52
CA ALA A 81 -1.05 -5.69 1.48
C ALA A 81 -0.93 -6.91 0.57
N PHE A 82 0.28 -7.25 0.11
CA PHE A 82 0.52 -8.43 -0.71
C PHE A 82 0.07 -9.71 -0.01
N VAL A 83 0.48 -9.90 1.26
CA VAL A 83 0.04 -11.04 2.08
C VAL A 83 -1.48 -11.06 2.24
N GLY A 84 -2.10 -9.90 2.50
CA GLY A 84 -3.55 -9.76 2.61
C GLY A 84 -4.29 -10.15 1.33
N VAL A 85 -3.75 -9.79 0.16
CA VAL A 85 -4.28 -10.18 -1.15
C VAL A 85 -4.19 -11.70 -1.33
N VAL A 86 -3.03 -12.30 -1.09
CA VAL A 86 -2.81 -13.75 -1.24
C VAL A 86 -3.75 -14.53 -0.33
N VAL A 87 -3.87 -14.15 0.94
CA VAL A 87 -4.78 -14.82 1.91
C VAL A 87 -6.24 -14.69 1.48
N ARG A 88 -6.66 -13.54 0.96
CA ARG A 88 -8.04 -13.36 0.47
C ARG A 88 -8.33 -14.14 -0.80
N TRP A 89 -7.37 -14.23 -1.70
CA TRP A 89 -7.48 -15.04 -2.92
C TRP A 89 -7.66 -16.52 -2.58
N VAL A 90 -6.86 -17.06 -1.66
CA VAL A 90 -7.02 -18.45 -1.18
C VAL A 90 -8.40 -18.68 -0.54
N ARG A 91 -8.98 -17.66 0.10
CA ARG A 91 -10.32 -17.71 0.71
C ARG A 91 -11.47 -17.38 -0.24
N GLY A 92 -11.21 -17.17 -1.53
CA GLY A 92 -12.23 -16.86 -2.54
C GLY A 92 -12.99 -15.55 -2.32
N ARG A 93 -12.42 -14.60 -1.57
CA ARG A 93 -13.06 -13.30 -1.28
C ARG A 93 -12.62 -12.21 -2.27
N SER A 94 -13.47 -11.19 -2.45
CA SER A 94 -13.11 -10.00 -3.22
C SER A 94 -11.96 -9.22 -2.56
N THR A 95 -11.01 -8.76 -3.38
CA THR A 95 -9.65 -8.39 -2.95
C THR A 95 -9.20 -7.00 -3.42
N TRP A 96 -9.98 -6.34 -4.28
CA TRP A 96 -9.62 -5.05 -4.90
C TRP A 96 -9.44 -3.90 -3.89
N TRP A 97 -10.15 -3.94 -2.75
CA TRP A 97 -10.10 -2.89 -1.73
C TRP A 97 -8.79 -2.92 -0.92
N VAL A 98 -8.11 -4.07 -0.83
CA VAL A 98 -6.89 -4.25 -0.03
C VAL A 98 -5.75 -3.33 -0.51
N PRO A 99 -5.35 -3.34 -1.79
CA PRO A 99 -4.29 -2.46 -2.25
C PRO A 99 -4.67 -0.97 -2.19
N LEU A 100 -5.95 -0.61 -2.33
CA LEU A 100 -6.39 0.78 -2.11
C LEU A 100 -6.17 1.25 -0.68
N VAL A 101 -6.58 0.44 0.30
CA VAL A 101 -6.33 0.75 1.72
C VAL A 101 -4.83 0.82 2.00
N ALA A 102 -4.04 -0.05 1.39
CA ALA A 102 -2.58 -0.02 1.52
C ALA A 102 -1.96 1.28 1.00
N VAL A 103 -2.43 1.80 -0.14
CA VAL A 103 -1.98 3.11 -0.66
C VAL A 103 -2.28 4.22 0.34
N VAL A 104 -3.51 4.27 0.87
CA VAL A 104 -3.92 5.32 1.81
C VAL A 104 -3.13 5.23 3.11
N VAL A 105 -3.05 4.05 3.71
CA VAL A 105 -2.31 3.84 4.97
C VAL A 105 -0.82 4.11 4.78
N GLY A 106 -0.23 3.64 3.68
CA GLY A 106 1.17 3.89 3.35
C GLY A 106 1.46 5.38 3.18
N ALA A 107 0.61 6.12 2.47
CA ALA A 107 0.76 7.56 2.27
C ALA A 107 0.66 8.34 3.59
N VAL A 108 -0.28 7.96 4.48
CA VAL A 108 -0.43 8.59 5.79
C VAL A 108 0.81 8.35 6.66
N LEU A 109 1.27 7.10 6.78
CA LEU A 109 2.46 6.79 7.58
C LEU A 109 3.73 7.45 7.03
N TRP A 110 3.86 7.50 5.71
CA TRP A 110 4.94 8.20 5.03
C TRP A 110 4.93 9.70 5.35
N ALA A 111 3.76 10.35 5.24
CA ALA A 111 3.60 11.77 5.55
C ALA A 111 3.86 12.09 7.03
N LEU A 112 3.42 11.20 7.94
CA LEU A 112 3.69 11.33 9.38
C LEU A 112 5.19 11.22 9.67
N GLY A 113 5.90 10.27 9.04
CA GLY A 113 7.34 10.18 9.16
C GLY A 113 8.04 11.47 8.68
N ALA A 114 7.61 11.99 7.53
CA ALA A 114 8.20 13.21 6.97
C ALA A 114 7.94 14.40 7.91
N LEU A 115 6.72 14.53 8.43
CA LEU A 115 6.35 15.54 9.40
C LEU A 115 7.23 15.47 10.65
N LEU A 116 7.47 14.27 11.21
CA LEU A 116 8.37 14.08 12.34
C LEU A 116 9.78 14.58 12.03
N THR A 117 10.31 14.25 10.84
CA THR A 117 11.63 14.72 10.40
C THR A 117 11.70 16.24 10.35
N PHE A 118 10.72 16.92 9.76
CA PHE A 118 10.73 18.38 9.66
C PHE A 118 10.50 19.07 11.01
N THR A 119 9.65 18.51 11.89
CA THR A 119 9.47 19.05 13.25
C THR A 119 10.72 18.90 14.13
N ALA A 120 11.67 18.04 13.76
CA ALA A 120 12.91 17.86 14.50
C ALA A 120 13.93 18.99 14.25
N VAL A 121 13.73 19.80 13.20
CA VAL A 121 14.66 20.86 12.77
C VAL A 121 14.29 22.25 13.32
N GLY A 122 13.06 22.43 13.82
CA GLY A 122 12.58 23.70 14.40
C GLY A 122 11.30 24.20 13.75
#